data_AF-H3A0G6-F1
#
_entry.id   AF-H3A0G6-F1
#
_cell.length_a   1.000
_cell.length_b   1.000
_cell.length_c   1.000
_cell.angle_alpha   90.00
_cell.angle_beta   90.00
_cell.angle_gamma   90.00
#
_symmetry.space_group_name_H-M   'P 1'
#
loop_
_entity.id
_entity.type
_entity.pdbx_description
1 polymer ?
#
loop_
_entity_poly.entity_id
_entity_poly.type
_entity_poly.pdbx_seq_one_letter_code
_entity_poly.pdbx_strand_id
1 'polypeptide(L)'
;ISKSLIQSVTNVSIGFRVISDHAAVTLLMLLNEEFPAPPRWRLNAFLLQDKSFLQKLMVDIRDFLCFNEETASSKAILWDALKAFTRGKLLSRASFLKKQRTEQITNLEKERKPLEQQFATSPTDSLAKTLEQKKYALSILLSRKAEYALFYTHQHYFQQGECAFCLLAHRLRRCQMPQITGIRSATGSLVTAPKEICATFADFFNHLYSSESLEVEQFFSGQRLPTLNSADKEMLDSPIS
;
A
#
# COMPACT_ATOMS: atom_id res chain seq x y z
N ILE A 1 1.06 -27.07 -18.58
CA ILE A 1 0.61 -27.21 -17.16
C ILE A 1 0.43 -28.70 -16.89
N SER A 2 0.90 -29.23 -15.76
CA SER A 2 0.66 -30.63 -15.39
C SER A 2 -0.85 -30.89 -15.26
N LYS A 3 -1.34 -32.08 -15.62
CA LYS A 3 -2.75 -32.45 -15.46
C LYS A 3 -3.25 -32.26 -14.02
N SER A 4 -2.38 -32.45 -13.04
CA SER A 4 -2.69 -32.26 -11.61
C SER A 4 -2.99 -30.82 -11.21
N LEU A 5 -2.53 -29.83 -11.97
CA LEU A 5 -2.68 -28.40 -11.67
C LEU A 5 -3.86 -27.75 -12.40
N ILE A 6 -4.56 -28.49 -13.28
CA ILE A 6 -5.71 -27.99 -14.03
C ILE A 6 -6.85 -27.60 -13.07
N GLN A 7 -7.04 -28.36 -12.00
CA GLN A 7 -8.08 -28.10 -10.98
C GLN A 7 -7.83 -26.81 -10.19
N SER A 8 -6.60 -26.30 -10.21
CA SER A 8 -6.20 -25.07 -9.52
C SER A 8 -6.44 -23.81 -10.37
N VAL A 9 -6.82 -23.96 -11.64
CA VAL A 9 -7.07 -22.85 -12.56
C VAL A 9 -8.43 -22.24 -12.25
N THR A 10 -8.46 -20.93 -12.01
CA THR A 10 -9.68 -20.19 -11.71
C THR A 10 -10.15 -19.32 -12.87
N ASN A 11 -9.23 -18.80 -13.69
CA ASN A 11 -9.58 -17.92 -14.80
C ASN A 11 -8.54 -18.00 -15.93
N VAL A 12 -9.01 -17.91 -17.18
CA VAL A 12 -8.19 -17.77 -18.38
C VAL A 12 -8.74 -16.61 -19.21
N SER A 13 -7.88 -15.68 -19.61
CA SER A 13 -8.27 -14.57 -20.48
C SER A 13 -7.20 -14.25 -21.52
N ILE A 14 -7.64 -13.79 -22.68
CA ILE A 14 -6.76 -13.26 -23.73
C ILE A 14 -6.85 -11.74 -23.67
N GLY A 15 -5.73 -11.11 -23.38
CA GLY A 15 -5.55 -9.66 -23.31
C GLY A 15 -5.38 -9.02 -24.69
N PHE A 16 -5.08 -7.73 -24.70
CA PHE A 16 -4.88 -6.95 -25.92
C PHE A 16 -3.39 -6.86 -26.28
N ARG A 17 -3.11 -6.39 -27.50
CA ARG A 17 -1.75 -6.23 -28.01
C ARG A 17 -1.14 -4.92 -27.49
N VAL A 18 -0.23 -5.05 -26.54
CA VAL A 18 0.35 -3.90 -25.84
C VAL A 18 1.70 -3.51 -26.43
N ILE A 19 2.64 -4.46 -26.43
CA ILE A 19 4.04 -4.27 -26.80
C ILE A 19 4.44 -5.21 -27.94
N SER A 20 3.92 -6.44 -27.94
CA SER A 20 4.12 -7.44 -29.00
C SER A 20 2.93 -7.45 -29.96
N ASP A 21 3.19 -7.95 -31.16
CA ASP A 21 2.23 -8.40 -32.17
C ASP A 21 1.32 -9.56 -31.72
N HIS A 22 1.64 -10.20 -30.60
CA HIS A 22 0.82 -11.20 -29.92
C HIS A 22 0.03 -10.63 -28.74
N ALA A 23 -1.19 -11.13 -28.55
CA ALA A 23 -2.03 -10.85 -27.39
C ALA A 23 -1.55 -11.67 -26.18
N ALA A 24 -1.48 -11.05 -25.00
CA ALA A 24 -1.09 -11.74 -23.78
C ALA A 24 -2.17 -12.75 -23.36
N VAL A 25 -1.80 -14.00 -23.07
CA VAL A 25 -2.72 -14.99 -22.47
C VAL A 25 -2.46 -15.02 -20.97
N THR A 26 -3.48 -14.70 -20.18
CA THR A 26 -3.40 -14.66 -18.71
C THR A 26 -4.09 -15.89 -18.14
N LEU A 27 -3.40 -16.59 -17.25
CA LEU A 27 -3.89 -17.77 -16.52
C LEU A 27 -3.80 -17.47 -15.03
N LEU A 28 -4.93 -17.51 -14.32
CA LEU A 28 -4.98 -17.35 -12.87
C LEU A 28 -5.13 -18.72 -12.22
N MET A 29 -4.23 -19.04 -11.29
CA MET A 29 -4.22 -20.30 -10.55
C MET A 29 -4.12 -20.05 -9.05
N LEU A 30 -4.90 -20.78 -8.27
CA LEU A 30 -4.77 -20.86 -6.82
C LEU A 30 -3.75 -21.94 -6.46
N LEU A 31 -2.51 -21.53 -6.22
CA LEU A 31 -1.50 -22.38 -5.61
C LEU A 31 -1.66 -22.26 -4.09
N ASN A 32 -1.52 -23.38 -3.35
CA ASN A 32 -1.64 -23.43 -1.89
C ASN A 32 -0.96 -22.21 -1.25
N GLU A 33 -1.69 -21.54 -0.36
CA GLU A 33 -1.29 -20.26 0.24
C GLU A 33 0.00 -20.41 1.05
N GLU A 34 1.14 -20.16 0.42
CA GLU A 34 2.29 -19.66 1.16
C GLU A 34 1.94 -18.24 1.59
N PHE A 35 1.78 -18.04 2.89
CA PHE A 35 1.64 -16.70 3.45
C PHE A 35 2.85 -15.87 3.05
N PRO A 36 2.68 -14.86 2.17
CA PRO A 36 3.79 -13.99 1.86
C PRO A 36 4.17 -13.28 3.16
N ALA A 37 5.45 -13.40 3.55
CA ALA A 37 5.97 -12.64 4.67
C ALA A 37 5.59 -11.15 4.50
N PRO A 38 5.18 -10.46 5.58
CA PRO A 38 4.70 -9.10 5.48
C PRO A 38 5.76 -8.24 4.76
N PRO A 39 5.34 -7.43 3.77
CA PRO A 39 6.29 -6.68 2.98
C PRO A 39 7.04 -5.72 3.90
N ARG A 40 8.36 -5.88 3.98
CA ARG A 40 9.22 -4.91 4.65
C ARG A 40 9.15 -3.61 3.87
N TRP A 41 8.62 -2.57 4.50
CA TRP A 41 8.60 -1.24 3.89
C TRP A 41 10.02 -0.78 3.59
N ARG A 42 10.19 -0.15 2.43
CA ARG A 42 11.41 0.51 2.01
C ARG A 42 11.03 1.90 1.50
N LEU A 43 11.90 2.86 1.75
CA LEU A 43 11.73 4.21 1.22
C LEU A 43 11.77 4.18 -0.30
N ASN A 44 10.76 4.76 -0.94
CA ASN A 44 10.78 4.97 -2.38
C ASN A 44 11.69 6.16 -2.71
N ALA A 45 12.93 5.89 -3.13
CA ALA A 45 13.94 6.91 -3.42
C ALA A 45 13.51 7.92 -4.50
N PHE A 46 12.62 7.53 -5.43
CA PHE A 46 12.09 8.45 -6.44
C PHE A 46 11.31 9.62 -5.83
N LEU A 47 10.73 9.47 -4.64
CA LEU A 47 10.04 10.57 -3.96
C LEU A 47 11.00 11.70 -3.57
N LEU A 48 12.28 11.37 -3.36
CA LEU A 48 13.31 12.36 -3.01
C LEU A 48 13.72 13.23 -4.20
N GLN A 49 13.29 12.90 -5.42
CA GLN A 49 13.53 13.74 -6.59
C GLN A 49 12.49 14.85 -6.74
N ASP A 50 11.32 14.72 -6.09
CA ASP A 50 10.25 15.72 -6.11
C ASP A 50 10.56 16.84 -5.10
N LYS A 51 11.27 17.87 -5.58
CA LYS A 51 11.67 19.03 -4.77
C LYS A 51 10.47 19.73 -4.11
N SER A 52 9.33 19.80 -4.80
CA SER A 52 8.13 20.46 -4.29
C SER A 52 7.52 19.69 -3.12
N PHE A 53 7.52 18.36 -3.20
CA PHE A 53 7.09 17.50 -2.10
C PHE A 53 8.06 17.57 -0.93
N LEU A 54 9.37 17.57 -1.18
CA LEU A 54 10.37 17.69 -0.11
C LEU A 54 10.25 18.99 0.66
N GLN A 55 10.03 20.12 -0.01
CA GLN A 55 9.79 21.40 0.65
C GLN A 55 8.58 21.33 1.60
N LYS A 56 7.47 20.76 1.13
CA LYS A 56 6.26 20.56 1.97
C LYS A 56 6.54 19.64 3.14
N LEU A 57 7.26 18.54 2.91
CA LEU A 57 7.63 17.59 3.96
C LEU A 57 8.53 18.24 5.03
N MET A 58 9.44 19.12 4.63
CA MET A 58 10.29 19.85 5.58
C MET A 58 9.50 20.83 6.43
N VAL A 59 8.49 21.50 5.86
CA VAL A 59 7.54 22.34 6.62
C VAL A 59 6.74 21.47 7.59
N ASP A 60 6.14 20.38 7.10
CA ASP A 60 5.39 19.42 7.93
C ASP A 60 6.22 18.88 9.10
N ILE A 61 7.50 18.58 8.89
CA ILE A 61 8.42 18.10 9.94
C ILE A 61 8.69 19.20 10.97
N ARG A 62 8.88 20.45 10.52
CA ARG A 62 9.11 21.59 11.42
C ARG A 62 7.88 21.83 12.29
N ASP A 63 6.70 21.82 11.70
CA ASP A 63 5.43 21.98 12.40
C ASP A 63 5.24 20.84 13.41
N PHE A 64 5.49 19.59 12.99
CA PHE A 64 5.46 18.44 13.89
C PHE A 64 6.36 18.63 15.10
N LEU A 65 7.61 19.06 14.92
CA LEU A 65 8.53 19.30 16.03
C LEU A 65 8.03 20.42 16.93
N CYS A 66 7.57 21.54 16.37
CA CYS A 66 7.06 22.67 17.12
C CYS A 66 5.89 22.30 18.06
N PHE A 67 5.00 21.40 17.63
CA PHE A 67 3.85 20.98 18.45
C PHE A 67 4.15 19.84 19.43
N ASN A 68 5.16 19.01 19.15
CA ASN A 68 5.37 17.76 19.89
C ASN A 68 6.61 17.77 20.78
N GLU A 69 7.51 18.76 20.65
CA GLU A 69 8.76 18.79 21.42
C GLU A 69 8.51 18.95 22.94
N GLU A 70 7.55 19.78 23.34
CA GLU A 70 7.23 20.00 24.76
C GLU A 70 6.32 18.91 25.36
N THR A 71 5.54 18.21 24.52
CA THR A 71 4.58 17.19 24.97
C THR A 71 5.16 15.78 25.01
N ALA A 72 6.28 15.54 24.31
CA ALA A 72 6.93 14.23 24.30
C ALA A 72 7.62 13.91 25.64
N SER A 73 7.34 12.72 26.19
CA SER A 73 7.94 12.27 27.45
C SER A 73 9.44 12.01 27.38
N SER A 74 10.00 11.81 26.19
CA SER A 74 11.45 11.75 25.96
C SER A 74 11.81 12.04 24.51
N LYS A 75 13.08 12.41 24.27
CA LYS A 75 13.62 12.59 22.92
C LYS A 75 13.57 11.31 22.07
N ALA A 76 13.65 10.13 22.69
CA ALA A 76 13.52 8.85 21.99
C ALA A 76 12.11 8.66 21.43
N ILE A 77 11.09 8.95 22.24
CA ILE A 77 9.69 8.87 21.84
C ILE A 77 9.37 9.92 20.76
N LEU A 78 9.87 11.14 20.91
CA LEU A 78 9.76 12.17 19.88
C LEU A 78 10.36 11.71 18.54
N TRP A 79 11.53 11.09 18.58
CA TRP A 79 12.19 10.56 17.38
C TRP A 79 11.40 9.42 16.73
N ASP A 80 10.89 8.48 17.53
CA ASP A 80 10.07 7.39 17.03
C ASP A 80 8.75 7.89 16.41
N ALA A 81 8.09 8.86 17.06
CA ALA A 81 6.89 9.50 16.54
C ALA A 81 7.18 10.28 15.24
N LEU A 82 8.27 11.04 15.18
CA LEU A 82 8.67 11.77 13.98
C LEU A 82 8.94 10.82 12.81
N LYS A 83 9.63 9.70 13.05
CA LYS A 83 9.86 8.67 12.02
C LYS A 83 8.53 8.10 11.52
N ALA A 84 7.60 7.78 12.42
CA ALA A 84 6.29 7.25 12.06
C ALA A 84 5.48 8.27 11.23
N PHE A 85 5.46 9.53 11.65
CA PHE A 85 4.83 10.64 10.93
C PHE A 85 5.41 10.84 9.53
N THR A 86 6.73 10.97 9.44
CA THR A 86 7.45 11.18 8.16
C THR A 86 7.20 10.01 7.21
N ARG A 87 7.25 8.79 7.74
CA ARG A 87 6.92 7.58 6.98
C ARG A 87 5.47 7.62 6.49
N GLY A 88 4.50 8.00 7.33
CA GLY A 88 3.10 8.17 6.94
C GLY A 88 2.92 9.12 5.75
N LYS A 89 3.58 10.29 5.78
CA LYS A 89 3.57 11.27 4.68
C LYS A 89 4.15 10.67 3.38
N LEU A 90 5.27 9.96 3.48
CA LEU A 90 5.90 9.29 2.34
C LEU A 90 5.03 8.16 1.75
N LEU A 91 4.40 7.33 2.59
CA LEU A 91 3.48 6.30 2.12
C LEU A 91 2.26 6.91 1.44
N SER A 92 1.69 7.97 2.00
CA SER A 92 0.54 8.68 1.42
C SER A 92 0.88 9.20 0.02
N ARG A 93 2.02 9.88 -0.14
CA ARG A 93 2.49 10.37 -1.44
C ARG A 93 2.75 9.23 -2.43
N ALA A 94 3.42 8.16 -2.00
CA ALA A 94 3.66 6.99 -2.85
C ALA A 94 2.34 6.34 -3.32
N SER A 95 1.39 6.18 -2.41
CA SER A 95 0.07 5.60 -2.69
C SER A 95 -0.71 6.46 -3.69
N PHE A 96 -0.74 7.78 -3.49
CA PHE A 96 -1.36 8.73 -4.41
C PHE A 96 -0.78 8.61 -5.83
N LEU A 97 0.56 8.65 -5.97
CA LEU A 97 1.22 8.54 -7.28
C LEU A 97 0.98 7.18 -7.94
N LYS A 98 0.94 6.11 -7.15
CA LYS A 98 0.61 4.76 -7.64
C LYS A 98 -0.83 4.71 -8.16
N LYS A 99 -1.79 5.28 -7.43
CA LYS A 99 -3.20 5.34 -7.81
C LYS A 99 -3.37 6.13 -9.11
N GLN A 100 -2.80 7.33 -9.17
CA GLN A 100 -2.83 8.19 -10.36
C GLN A 100 -2.27 7.47 -11.60
N ARG A 101 -1.10 6.83 -11.48
CA ARG A 101 -0.50 6.09 -12.60
C ARG A 101 -1.36 4.90 -13.03
N THR A 102 -1.92 4.17 -12.06
CA THR A 102 -2.77 3.01 -12.33
C THR A 102 -4.03 3.43 -13.07
N GLU A 103 -4.66 4.52 -12.61
CA GLU A 103 -5.82 5.11 -13.25
C GLU A 103 -5.52 5.54 -14.69
N GLN A 104 -4.39 6.23 -14.93
CA GLN A 104 -3.94 6.60 -16.28
C GLN A 104 -3.77 5.38 -17.19
N ILE A 105 -3.14 4.31 -16.71
CA ILE A 105 -2.98 3.07 -17.47
C ILE A 105 -4.36 2.48 -17.78
N THR A 106 -5.22 2.32 -16.78
CA THR A 106 -6.55 1.73 -16.99
C THR A 106 -7.43 2.53 -17.94
N ASN A 107 -7.34 3.86 -17.91
CA ASN A 107 -8.10 4.72 -18.82
C ASN A 107 -7.58 4.59 -20.25
N LEU A 108 -6.25 4.60 -20.45
CA LEU A 108 -5.65 4.37 -21.78
C LEU A 108 -6.02 2.99 -22.34
N GLU A 109 -6.05 1.95 -21.50
CA GLU A 109 -6.47 0.61 -21.92
C GLU A 109 -7.96 0.56 -22.29
N LYS A 110 -8.83 1.18 -21.48
CA LYS A 110 -10.27 1.27 -21.76
C LYS A 110 -10.56 2.03 -23.05
N GLU A 111 -9.91 3.16 -23.28
CA GLU A 111 -10.09 3.99 -24.47
C GLU A 111 -9.57 3.29 -25.73
N ARG A 112 -8.50 2.50 -25.63
CA ARG A 112 -7.93 1.79 -26.78
C ARG A 112 -8.83 0.68 -27.30
N LYS A 113 -9.59 0.01 -26.43
CA LYS A 113 -10.43 -1.13 -26.82
C LYS A 113 -11.43 -0.81 -27.95
N PRO A 114 -12.29 0.22 -27.86
CA PRO A 114 -13.19 0.58 -28.95
C PRO A 114 -12.44 1.10 -30.18
N LEU A 115 -11.32 1.82 -30.00
CA LEU A 115 -10.52 2.32 -31.12
C LEU A 115 -9.89 1.18 -31.93
N GLU A 116 -9.38 0.13 -31.29
CA GLU A 116 -8.84 -1.05 -32.00
C GLU A 116 -9.95 -1.81 -32.74
N GLN A 117 -11.15 -1.90 -32.17
CA GLN A 117 -12.31 -2.50 -32.85
C GLN A 117 -12.74 -1.68 -34.07
N GLN A 118 -12.82 -0.35 -33.93
CA GLN A 118 -13.15 0.54 -35.03
C GLN A 118 -12.08 0.52 -36.13
N PHE A 119 -10.80 0.45 -35.77
CA PHE A 119 -9.72 0.31 -36.74
C PHE A 119 -9.82 -0.99 -37.54
N ALA A 120 -10.21 -2.09 -36.88
CA ALA A 120 -10.36 -3.39 -37.53
C ALA A 120 -11.52 -3.41 -38.53
N THR A 121 -12.61 -2.68 -38.27
CA THR A 121 -13.75 -2.59 -39.19
C THR A 121 -13.57 -1.54 -40.29
N SER A 122 -12.97 -0.40 -39.95
CA SER A 122 -12.84 0.76 -40.84
C SER A 122 -11.48 1.43 -40.60
N PRO A 123 -10.42 0.98 -41.29
CA PRO A 123 -9.10 1.56 -41.14
C PRO A 123 -9.07 2.96 -41.76
N THR A 124 -8.61 3.94 -40.99
CA THR A 124 -8.45 5.34 -41.43
C THR A 124 -7.19 5.93 -40.83
N ASP A 125 -6.46 6.76 -41.58
CA ASP A 125 -5.19 7.35 -41.15
C ASP A 125 -5.31 8.21 -39.88
N SER A 126 -6.41 8.93 -39.72
CA SER A 126 -6.68 9.71 -38.50
C SER A 126 -6.74 8.80 -37.27
N LEU A 127 -7.45 7.67 -37.40
CA LEU A 127 -7.64 6.71 -36.33
C LEU A 127 -6.35 5.92 -36.04
N ALA A 128 -5.56 5.61 -37.07
CA ALA A 128 -4.23 5.02 -36.93
C ALA A 128 -3.31 5.92 -36.08
N LYS A 129 -3.25 7.22 -36.40
CA LYS A 129 -2.46 8.20 -35.65
C LYS A 129 -2.90 8.31 -34.19
N THR A 130 -4.21 8.35 -33.93
CA THR A 130 -4.73 8.39 -32.55
C THR A 130 -4.37 7.12 -31.78
N LEU A 131 -4.49 5.94 -32.40
CA LEU A 131 -4.06 4.67 -31.79
C LEU A 131 -2.57 4.64 -31.48
N GLU A 132 -1.74 5.13 -32.40
CA GLU A 132 -0.29 5.21 -32.22
C GLU A 132 0.10 6.14 -31.06
N GLN A 133 -0.53 7.31 -30.96
CA GLN A 133 -0.33 8.23 -29.84
C GLN A 133 -0.67 7.58 -28.49
N LYS A 134 -1.80 6.86 -28.42
CA LYS A 134 -2.23 6.15 -27.20
C LYS A 134 -1.31 4.97 -26.88
N LYS A 135 -0.82 4.25 -27.90
CA LYS A 135 0.21 3.19 -27.76
C LYS A 135 1.49 3.75 -27.17
N TYR A 136 1.98 4.87 -27.70
CA TYR A 136 3.17 5.53 -27.23
C TYR A 136 3.04 6.01 -25.78
N ALA A 137 1.93 6.67 -25.44
CA ALA A 137 1.66 7.13 -24.07
C ALA A 137 1.65 5.96 -23.06
N LEU A 138 1.01 4.86 -23.41
CA LEU A 138 0.96 3.66 -22.58
C LEU A 138 2.36 3.01 -22.46
N SER A 139 3.12 2.94 -23.55
CA SER A 139 4.50 2.44 -23.57
C SER A 139 5.39 3.20 -22.58
N ILE A 140 5.34 4.54 -22.58
CA ILE A 140 6.11 5.36 -21.62
C ILE A 140 5.78 4.98 -20.17
N LEU A 141 4.50 4.81 -19.83
CA LEU A 141 4.08 4.48 -18.47
C LEU A 141 4.54 3.08 -18.05
N LEU A 142 4.47 2.10 -18.96
CA LEU A 142 4.94 0.74 -18.72
C LEU A 142 6.47 0.66 -18.62
N SER A 143 7.20 1.39 -19.47
CA SER A 143 8.66 1.47 -19.41
C SER A 143 9.12 2.03 -18.07
N ARG A 144 8.51 3.12 -17.57
CA ARG A 144 8.80 3.65 -16.22
C ARG A 144 8.52 2.64 -15.11
N LYS A 145 7.48 1.81 -15.26
CA LYS A 145 7.19 0.73 -14.30
C LYS A 145 8.24 -0.37 -14.37
N ALA A 146 8.71 -0.73 -15.56
CA ALA A 146 9.78 -1.69 -15.78
C ALA A 146 11.12 -1.18 -15.23
N GLU A 147 11.50 0.07 -15.51
CA GLU A 147 12.66 0.74 -14.94
C GLU A 147 12.64 0.72 -13.41
N TYR A 148 11.51 1.06 -12.81
CA TYR A 148 11.34 0.98 -11.36
C TYR A 148 11.57 -0.45 -10.87
N ALA A 149 10.97 -1.47 -11.49
CA ALA A 149 11.16 -2.86 -11.10
C ALA A 149 12.64 -3.29 -11.23
N LEU A 150 13.29 -2.94 -12.34
CA LEU A 150 14.69 -3.21 -12.61
C LEU A 150 15.60 -2.55 -11.58
N PHE A 151 15.36 -1.28 -11.24
CA PHE A 151 16.13 -0.57 -10.22
C PHE A 151 16.14 -1.33 -8.89
N TYR A 152 14.98 -1.82 -8.43
CA TYR A 152 14.92 -2.59 -7.19
C TYR A 152 15.52 -3.99 -7.31
N THR A 153 15.36 -4.67 -8.45
CA THR A 153 16.01 -5.98 -8.65
C THR A 153 17.52 -5.82 -8.65
N HIS A 154 18.05 -4.82 -9.37
CA HIS A 154 19.48 -4.50 -9.39
C HIS A 154 19.99 -4.10 -8.01
N GLN A 155 19.28 -3.25 -7.28
CA GLN A 155 19.65 -2.91 -5.90
C GLN A 155 19.71 -4.16 -5.01
N HIS A 156 18.76 -5.08 -5.15
CA HIS A 156 18.73 -6.33 -4.39
C HIS A 156 19.91 -7.24 -4.74
N TYR A 157 20.22 -7.40 -6.04
CA TYR A 157 21.39 -8.16 -6.49
C TYR A 157 22.71 -7.50 -6.05
N PHE A 158 22.84 -6.18 -6.19
CA PHE A 158 24.03 -5.44 -5.76
C PHE A 158 24.27 -5.58 -4.26
N GLN A 159 23.22 -5.44 -3.43
CA GLN A 159 23.31 -5.69 -1.99
C GLN A 159 23.73 -7.12 -1.62
N GLN A 160 23.53 -8.08 -2.54
CA GLN A 160 23.84 -9.49 -2.34
C GLN A 160 25.17 -9.91 -2.98
N GLY A 161 25.77 -9.08 -3.84
CA GLY A 161 26.99 -9.38 -4.57
C GLY A 161 26.82 -10.47 -5.65
N GLU A 162 27.92 -10.85 -6.30
CA GLU A 162 27.91 -11.88 -7.37
C GLU A 162 27.91 -13.32 -6.85
N CYS A 163 28.04 -13.53 -5.54
CA CYS A 163 28.09 -14.87 -4.98
C CYS A 163 26.68 -15.45 -4.81
N ALA A 164 26.38 -16.51 -5.56
CA ALA A 164 25.20 -17.35 -5.34
C ALA A 164 25.06 -17.81 -3.87
N PHE A 165 26.18 -17.91 -3.13
CA PHE A 165 26.21 -18.17 -1.70
C PHE A 165 25.53 -17.10 -0.84
N CYS A 166 25.57 -15.82 -1.21
CA CYS A 166 24.89 -14.75 -0.48
C CYS A 166 23.36 -14.82 -0.64
N LEU A 167 22.89 -15.14 -1.85
CA LEU A 167 21.48 -15.40 -2.13
C LEU A 167 20.96 -16.60 -1.32
N LEU A 168 21.72 -17.70 -1.33
CA LEU A 168 21.42 -18.89 -0.54
C LEU A 168 21.43 -18.58 0.97
N ALA A 169 22.47 -17.91 1.47
CA ALA A 169 22.59 -17.53 2.87
C ALA A 169 21.46 -16.58 3.30
N HIS A 170 21.02 -15.66 2.45
CA HIS A 170 19.88 -14.79 2.73
C HIS A 170 18.57 -15.58 2.76
N ARG A 171 18.39 -16.55 1.85
CA ARG A 171 17.24 -17.45 1.88
C ARG A 171 17.22 -18.30 3.15
N LEU A 172 18.36 -18.86 3.54
CA LEU A 172 18.53 -19.60 4.80
C LEU A 172 18.23 -18.71 6.01
N ARG A 173 18.75 -17.48 6.05
CA ARG A 173 18.44 -16.50 7.11
C ARG A 173 16.96 -16.15 7.15
N ARG A 174 16.28 -16.02 6.00
CA ARG A 174 14.82 -15.79 5.96
C ARG A 174 14.04 -16.98 6.51
N CYS A 175 14.48 -18.20 6.23
CA CYS A 175 13.92 -19.42 6.82
C CYS A 175 14.23 -19.55 8.33
N GLN A 176 15.32 -18.92 8.81
CA GLN A 176 15.75 -18.92 10.20
C GLN A 176 15.30 -17.69 11.01
N MET A 177 14.57 -16.74 10.41
CA MET A 177 13.99 -15.63 11.19
C MET A 177 13.02 -16.23 12.22
N PRO A 178 12.98 -15.70 13.46
CA PRO A 178 12.06 -16.22 14.47
C PRO A 178 10.63 -16.08 13.96
N GLN A 179 10.05 -17.21 13.58
CA GLN A 179 8.64 -17.33 13.28
C GLN A 179 7.95 -17.86 14.52
N ILE A 180 6.78 -17.32 14.80
CA ILE A 180 5.92 -17.85 15.85
C ILE A 180 5.45 -19.22 15.36
N THR A 181 6.04 -20.29 15.90
CA THR A 181 5.79 -21.68 15.49
C THR A 181 4.47 -22.23 16.04
N GLY A 182 3.96 -21.59 17.10
CA GLY A 182 2.63 -21.87 17.62
C GLY A 182 2.27 -20.93 18.76
N ILE A 183 0.96 -20.73 18.97
CA ILE A 183 0.41 -19.96 20.08
C ILE A 183 -0.68 -20.75 20.79
N ARG A 184 -0.95 -20.40 22.05
CA ARG A 184 -2.06 -20.98 22.79
C ARG A 184 -3.32 -20.17 22.53
N SER A 185 -4.39 -20.85 22.14
CA SER A 185 -5.71 -20.25 22.02
C SER A 185 -6.28 -19.90 23.41
N ALA A 186 -7.36 -19.12 23.46
CA ALA A 186 -8.09 -18.80 24.69
C ALA A 186 -8.60 -20.05 25.44
N THR A 187 -8.82 -21.15 24.70
CA THR A 187 -9.19 -22.48 25.24
C THR A 187 -8.00 -23.29 25.76
N GLY A 188 -6.78 -22.76 25.67
CA GLY A 188 -5.54 -23.41 26.11
C GLY A 188 -4.89 -24.39 25.11
N SER A 189 -5.55 -24.67 23.97
CA SER A 189 -5.04 -25.56 22.92
C SER A 189 -3.89 -24.92 22.15
N LEU A 190 -2.87 -25.71 21.81
CA LEU A 190 -1.73 -25.27 21.00
C LEU A 190 -2.13 -25.22 19.52
N VAL A 191 -2.02 -24.05 18.92
CA VAL A 191 -2.33 -23.76 17.52
C VAL A 191 -1.03 -23.51 16.76
N THR A 192 -0.78 -24.29 15.71
CA THR A 192 0.46 -24.22 14.90
C THR A 192 0.22 -23.81 13.45
N ALA A 193 -1.02 -23.89 12.96
CA ALA A 193 -1.36 -23.52 11.59
C ALA A 193 -1.32 -21.98 11.44
N PRO A 194 -0.61 -21.40 10.45
CA PRO A 194 -0.45 -19.95 10.35
C PRO A 194 -1.76 -19.17 10.19
N LYS A 195 -2.78 -19.74 9.51
CA LYS A 195 -4.15 -19.16 9.42
C LYS A 195 -4.76 -18.97 10.80
N GLU A 196 -4.68 -20.03 11.61
CA GLU A 196 -5.28 -20.07 12.94
C GLU A 196 -4.47 -19.23 13.93
N ILE A 197 -3.13 -19.18 13.81
CA ILE A 197 -2.28 -18.26 14.58
C ILE A 197 -2.68 -16.80 14.30
N CYS A 198 -2.84 -16.42 13.03
CA CYS A 198 -3.27 -15.07 12.67
C CYS A 198 -4.68 -14.77 13.20
N ALA A 199 -5.61 -15.72 13.08
CA ALA A 199 -6.98 -15.56 13.58
C ALA A 199 -7.01 -15.38 15.11
N THR A 200 -6.31 -16.24 15.85
CA THR A 200 -6.21 -16.13 17.32
C THR A 200 -5.52 -14.85 17.79
N PHE A 201 -4.50 -14.35 17.07
CA PHE A 201 -3.95 -13.02 17.31
C PHE A 201 -4.96 -11.90 17.07
N ALA A 202 -5.72 -11.98 15.98
CA ALA A 202 -6.76 -11.01 15.67
C ALA A 202 -7.86 -11.02 16.74
N ASP A 203 -8.33 -12.20 17.14
CA ASP A 203 -9.33 -12.36 18.20
C ASP A 203 -8.85 -11.80 19.53
N PHE A 204 -7.59 -12.07 19.90
CA PHE A 204 -7.00 -11.52 21.12
C PHE A 204 -6.97 -9.99 21.13
N PHE A 205 -6.46 -9.37 20.07
CA PHE A 205 -6.39 -7.90 20.00
C PHE A 205 -7.75 -7.26 19.80
N ASN A 206 -8.66 -7.92 19.08
CA ASN A 206 -10.06 -7.51 19.01
C ASN A 206 -10.65 -7.51 20.41
N HIS A 207 -10.47 -8.55 21.22
CA HIS A 207 -10.96 -8.56 22.59
C HIS A 207 -10.28 -7.50 23.47
N LEU A 208 -8.96 -7.34 23.37
CA LEU A 208 -8.19 -6.37 24.15
C LEU A 208 -8.58 -4.91 23.86
N TYR A 209 -8.88 -4.60 22.59
CA TYR A 209 -9.26 -3.26 22.14
C TYR A 209 -10.77 -3.12 21.88
N SER A 210 -11.56 -4.16 22.14
CA SER A 210 -13.01 -4.04 22.28
C SER A 210 -13.21 -3.28 23.57
N SER A 211 -13.35 -1.97 23.45
CA SER A 211 -13.71 -1.13 24.57
C SER A 211 -14.92 -1.76 25.27
N GLU A 212 -14.79 -2.03 26.56
CA GLU A 212 -15.94 -1.90 27.43
C GLU A 212 -16.49 -0.52 27.11
N SER A 213 -17.69 -0.48 26.54
CA SER A 213 -18.48 0.74 26.45
C SER A 213 -18.68 1.18 27.90
N LEU A 214 -17.71 1.91 28.46
CA LEU A 214 -17.96 2.79 29.57
C LEU A 214 -19.06 3.69 29.04
N GLU A 215 -20.29 3.42 29.46
CA GLU A 215 -21.45 4.22 29.11
C GLU A 215 -21.10 5.65 29.48
N VAL A 216 -20.64 6.41 28.49
CA VAL A 216 -20.17 7.77 28.65
C VAL A 216 -21.29 8.59 29.30
N GLU A 217 -22.53 8.21 29.02
CA GLU A 217 -23.75 8.68 29.65
C GLU A 217 -23.81 8.41 31.16
N GLN A 218 -23.45 7.21 31.67
CA GLN A 218 -23.36 6.95 33.12
C GLN A 218 -22.23 7.74 33.79
N PHE A 219 -21.09 7.91 33.10
CA PHE A 219 -19.98 8.70 33.62
C PHE A 219 -20.38 10.17 33.80
N PHE A 220 -21.16 10.73 32.87
CA PHE A 220 -21.61 12.12 32.91
C PHE A 220 -22.94 12.33 33.66
N SER A 221 -23.76 11.30 33.88
CA SER A 221 -25.08 11.44 34.53
C SER A 221 -25.01 11.95 35.97
N GLY A 222 -23.87 11.75 36.65
CA GLY A 222 -23.64 12.24 38.02
C GLY A 222 -22.91 13.59 38.11
N GLN A 223 -22.43 14.15 36.99
CA GLN A 223 -21.61 15.36 37.00
C GLN A 223 -22.43 16.58 36.59
N ARG A 224 -22.49 17.61 37.44
CA ARG A 224 -23.00 18.93 37.06
C ARG A 224 -21.96 19.65 36.21
N LEU A 225 -21.98 19.39 34.90
CA LEU A 225 -21.17 20.15 33.95
C LEU A 225 -21.66 21.60 33.93
N PRO A 226 -20.76 22.59 34.07
CA PRO A 226 -21.14 24.00 33.99
C PRO A 226 -21.67 24.30 32.58
N THR A 227 -22.93 24.69 32.49
CA THR A 227 -23.57 25.14 31.24
C THR A 227 -23.36 26.64 31.08
N LEU A 228 -22.94 27.06 29.88
CA LEU A 228 -22.87 28.48 29.52
C LEU A 228 -24.23 29.15 29.65
N ASN A 229 -24.24 30.40 30.09
CA ASN A 229 -25.45 31.21 30.12
C ASN A 229 -25.88 31.55 28.68
N SER A 230 -27.17 31.80 28.46
CA SER A 230 -27.71 32.04 27.11
C SER A 230 -27.05 33.23 26.40
N ALA A 231 -26.70 34.28 27.15
CA ALA A 231 -26.02 35.45 26.62
C ALA A 231 -24.60 35.16 26.11
N ASP A 232 -23.84 34.33 26.84
CA ASP A 232 -22.47 33.96 26.45
C ASP A 232 -22.47 33.08 25.20
N LYS A 233 -23.52 32.25 25.05
CA LYS A 233 -23.72 31.41 23.87
C LYS A 233 -24.01 32.24 22.63
N GLU A 234 -24.93 33.20 22.72
CA GLU A 234 -25.24 34.13 21.62
C GLU A 234 -24.03 34.99 21.23
N MET A 235 -23.20 35.38 22.20
CA MET A 235 -21.94 36.09 21.92
C MET A 235 -20.95 35.22 21.14
N LEU A 236 -20.75 33.96 21.54
CA LEU A 236 -19.81 33.04 20.89
C LEU A 236 -20.29 32.60 19.50
N ASP A 237 -21.61 32.50 19.29
CA ASP A 237 -22.22 32.14 18.01
C ASP A 237 -22.32 33.34 17.04
N SER A 238 -21.93 34.55 17.47
CA SER A 238 -21.90 35.73 16.61
C SER A 238 -20.72 35.70 15.62
N PRO A 239 -20.89 36.23 14.40
CA PRO A 239 -19.82 36.24 13.41
C PRO A 239 -18.66 37.13 13.86
N ILE A 240 -17.45 36.58 13.76
CA ILE A 240 -16.21 37.29 14.07
C ILE A 240 -16.09 38.50 13.14
N SER A 241 -16.11 39.71 13.71
CA SER A 241 -15.79 40.96 13.00
C SER A 241 -14.30 41.14 12.78
#